data_AF-A0A6S6ZXH9-F1
#
_entry.id   AF-A0A6S6ZXH9-F1
#
_cell.length_a   1.000
_cell.length_b   1.000
_cell.length_c   1.000
_cell.angle_alpha   90.00
_cell.angle_beta   90.00
_cell.angle_gamma   90.00
#
_symmetry.space_group_name_H-M   'P 1'
#
loop_
_entity.id
_entity.type
_entity.pdbx_description
1 polymer ?
#
loop_
_entity_poly.entity_id
_entity_poly.type
_entity_poly.pdbx_seq_one_letter_code
_entity_poly.pdbx_strand_id
1 'polypeptide(L)' 'MKTQISFKKTDGSDGVALLDGDASSTLQAKRELANKLDLPDIAASAGQDEDIDARLRLGGIDPNSIKVNHISE' A
#
# COMPACT_ATOMS: atom_id res chain seq x y z
N MET A 1 4.07 -11.16 14.23
CA MET A 1 4.37 -11.32 12.80
C MET A 1 4.43 -9.93 12.18
N LYS A 2 5.46 -9.64 11.40
CA LYS A 2 5.63 -8.36 10.70
C LYS A 2 5.49 -8.58 9.21
N THR A 3 4.95 -7.60 8.51
CA THR A 3 4.87 -7.68 7.05
C THR A 3 5.73 -6.58 6.45
N GLN A 4 6.70 -6.95 5.63
CA GLN A 4 7.48 -5.99 4.85
C GLN A 4 6.83 -5.80 3.49
N ILE A 5 6.57 -4.55 3.13
CA ILE A 5 6.08 -4.16 1.81
C ILE A 5 7.18 -3.42 1.08
N SER A 6 7.59 -3.95 -0.07
CA SER A 6 8.45 -3.25 -1.01
C SER A 6 7.62 -2.70 -2.15
N PHE A 7 7.83 -1.45 -2.55
CA PHE A 7 7.08 -0.79 -3.61
C PHE A 7 7.99 0.12 -4.43
N LYS A 8 7.58 0.43 -5.66
CA LYS A 8 8.25 1.47 -6.47
C LYS A 8 7.44 2.74 -6.44
N LYS A 9 8.12 3.87 -6.40
CA LYS A 9 7.51 5.18 -6.58
C LYS A 9 7.43 5.52 -8.07
N THR A 10 6.46 6.34 -8.43
CA THR A 10 6.30 6.87 -9.81
C THR A 10 7.46 7.77 -10.23
N ASP A 11 8.18 8.34 -9.26
CA ASP A 11 9.43 9.09 -9.43
C ASP A 11 10.64 8.18 -9.82
N GLY A 12 10.47 6.84 -9.79
CA GLY A 12 11.52 5.88 -10.11
C GLY A 12 12.33 5.41 -8.89
N SER A 13 12.13 6.06 -7.74
CA SER A 13 12.70 5.68 -6.45
C SER A 13 12.05 4.40 -5.89
N ASP A 14 12.82 3.52 -5.25
CA ASP A 14 12.28 2.37 -4.52
C ASP A 14 11.89 2.75 -3.08
N GLY A 15 10.88 2.07 -2.52
CA GLY A 15 10.40 2.28 -1.17
C GLY A 15 10.15 0.96 -0.44
N VAL A 16 10.36 0.95 0.87
CA VAL A 16 10.05 -0.18 1.75
C VAL A 16 9.31 0.33 2.98
N ALA A 17 8.21 -0.32 3.33
CA ALA A 17 7.46 -0.07 4.55
C ALA A 17 7.35 -1.36 5.35
N LEU A 18 7.59 -1.28 6.66
CA LEU A 18 7.32 -2.35 7.59
C LEU A 18 5.94 -2.12 8.21
N LEU A 19 5.05 -3.08 8.14
CA LEU A 19 3.76 -3.09 8.81
C LEU A 19 3.80 -4.01 10.01
N ASP A 20 3.16 -3.56 11.08
CA ASP A 20 2.97 -4.32 12.30
C ASP A 20 1.64 -5.09 12.18
N GLY A 21 1.72 -6.39 11.92
CA GLY A 21 0.55 -7.23 11.68
C GLY A 21 0.74 -8.20 10.52
N ASP A 22 -0.21 -9.14 10.41
CA ASP A 22 -0.32 -10.02 9.24
C ASP A 22 -1.21 -9.33 8.19
N ALA A 23 -0.61 -8.86 7.10
CA ALA A 23 -1.39 -8.45 5.95
C ALA A 23 -1.66 -9.69 5.09
N SER A 24 -2.69 -10.47 5.45
CA SER A 24 -3.00 -11.75 4.80
C SER A 24 -3.35 -11.61 3.30
N SER A 25 -3.58 -10.39 2.82
CA SER A 25 -3.90 -10.09 1.43
C SER A 25 -3.19 -8.84 0.95
N THR A 26 -2.78 -8.85 -0.32
CA THR A 26 -2.18 -7.69 -1.00
C THR A 26 -3.05 -6.45 -0.90
N LEU A 27 -4.39 -6.58 -0.91
CA LEU A 27 -5.31 -5.46 -0.72
C LEU A 27 -5.14 -4.81 0.66
N GLN A 28 -5.06 -5.64 1.71
CA GLN A 28 -4.86 -5.16 3.08
C GLN A 28 -3.50 -4.46 3.22
N ALA A 29 -2.45 -5.06 2.66
CA ALA A 29 -1.11 -4.49 2.63
C ALA A 29 -1.08 -3.12 1.94
N LYS A 30 -1.75 -2.98 0.80
CA LYS A 30 -1.88 -1.71 0.06
C LYS A 30 -2.60 -0.64 0.88
N ARG A 31 -3.69 -1.01 1.56
CA ARG A 31 -4.47 -0.09 2.41
C ARG A 31 -3.67 0.38 3.61
N GLU A 32 -3.02 -0.54 4.31
CA GLU A 32 -2.13 -0.26 5.43
C GLU A 32 -0.95 0.62 5.01
N LEU A 33 -0.34 0.36 3.84
CA LEU A 33 0.70 1.21 3.27
C LEU A 33 0.18 2.64 3.01
N ALA A 34 -0.98 2.77 2.37
CA ALA A 34 -1.58 4.07 2.09
C ALA A 34 -1.89 4.85 3.38
N ASN A 35 -2.39 4.18 4.41
CA ASN A 35 -2.62 4.76 5.73
C ASN A 35 -1.31 5.15 6.43
N LYS A 36 -0.28 4.30 6.38
CA LYS A 36 1.02 4.56 6.99
C LYS A 36 1.74 5.76 6.37
N LEU A 37 1.48 6.01 5.09
CA LEU A 37 2.01 7.15 4.35
C LEU A 37 1.10 8.38 4.43
N ASP A 38 0.02 8.32 5.21
CA ASP A 38 -0.96 9.40 5.38
C ASP A 38 -1.48 9.93 4.03
N LEU A 39 -1.65 9.04 3.04
CA LEU A 39 -2.11 9.45 1.73
C LEU A 39 -3.57 9.91 1.83
N PRO A 40 -3.97 11.01 1.16
CA PRO A 40 -5.35 11.49 1.23
C PRO A 40 -6.31 10.42 0.70
N ASP A 41 -7.42 10.22 1.39
CA ASP A 41 -8.45 9.31 0.92
C ASP A 41 -9.08 9.87 -0.37
N ILE A 42 -9.12 9.07 -1.42
CA ILE A 42 -9.80 9.47 -2.64
C ILE A 42 -11.27 9.21 -2.38
N ALA A 43 -12.03 10.28 -2.16
CA ALA A 43 -13.47 10.21 -1.92
C ALA A 43 -14.12 9.28 -2.95
N ALA A 44 -14.37 8.04 -2.54
CA ALA A 44 -14.99 7.04 -3.38
C ALA A 44 -16.39 7.56 -3.68
N SER A 45 -16.63 7.91 -4.94
CA SER A 45 -17.98 8.24 -5.39
C SER A 45 -18.87 7.04 -5.06
N ALA A 46 -19.90 7.29 -4.25
CA ALA A 46 -20.70 6.31 -3.54
C ALA A 46 -20.97 5.03 -4.38
N GLY A 47 -20.37 3.92 -3.96
CA GLY A 47 -20.62 2.59 -4.53
C GLY A 47 -19.47 1.94 -5.29
N GLN A 48 -18.31 2.59 -5.41
CA GLN A 48 -17.10 1.94 -5.90
C GLN A 48 -16.20 1.53 -4.72
N ASP A 49 -15.70 0.29 -4.76
CA ASP A 49 -14.63 -0.20 -3.89
C ASP A 49 -13.56 0.89 -3.72
N GLU A 50 -13.13 1.13 -2.49
CA GLU A 50 -12.08 2.10 -2.14
C GLU A 50 -10.90 1.90 -3.10
N ASP A 51 -10.66 2.82 -4.05
CA ASP A 51 -9.64 2.67 -5.09
C ASP A 51 -8.27 2.98 -4.49
N ILE A 52 -7.81 2.06 -3.64
CA ILE A 52 -6.52 2.12 -2.94
C ILE A 52 -5.38 2.23 -3.95
N ASP A 53 -5.53 1.62 -5.13
CA ASP A 53 -4.56 1.71 -6.20
C ASP A 53 -4.42 3.15 -6.73
N ALA A 54 -5.53 3.87 -6.92
CA ALA A 54 -5.51 5.29 -7.25
C ALA A 54 -4.94 6.12 -6.08
N ARG A 55 -5.28 5.79 -4.82
CA ARG A 55 -4.73 6.48 -3.63
C ARG A 55 -3.21 6.36 -3.56
N LEU A 56 -2.68 5.15 -3.77
CA LEU A 56 -1.25 4.90 -3.86
C LEU A 56 -0.61 5.66 -5.02
N ARG A 57 -1.23 5.66 -6.22
CA ARG A 57 -0.73 6.44 -7.36
C ARG A 57 -0.69 7.93 -7.08
N LEU A 58 -1.68 8.50 -6.38
CA LEU A 58 -1.66 9.91 -5.96
C LEU A 58 -0.53 10.19 -4.96
N GLY A 59 -0.23 9.22 -4.09
CA GLY A 59 0.96 9.25 -3.22
C GLY A 59 2.28 9.04 -3.95
N GLY A 60 2.27 8.93 -5.27
CA GLY A 60 3.44 8.66 -6.08
C GLY A 60 3.97 7.23 -5.94
N ILE A 61 3.09 6.25 -5.69
CA ILE A 61 3.44 4.83 -5.57
C ILE A 61 2.79 4.05 -6.70
N ASP A 62 3.57 3.16 -7.31
CA ASP A 62 3.06 2.22 -8.30
C ASP A 62 2.43 1.00 -7.59
N PRO A 63 1.09 0.82 -7.67
CA PRO A 63 0.39 -0.25 -6.98
C PRO A 63 0.71 -1.65 -7.52
N ASN A 64 1.17 -1.75 -8.77
CA ASN A 64 1.52 -3.01 -9.40
C ASN A 64 2.91 -3.51 -9.00
N SER A 65 3.78 -2.61 -8.55
CA SER A 65 5.12 -2.91 -8.03
C SER A 65 5.13 -3.32 -6.56
N ILE A 66 3.97 -3.37 -5.90
CA ILE A 66 3.85 -3.73 -4.49
C ILE A 66 4.11 -5.22 -4.29
N LYS A 67 5.13 -5.53 -3.50
CA LYS A 67 5.50 -6.87 -3.07
C LYS A 67 5.35 -6.99 -1.56
N VAL A 68 4.52 -7.93 -1.14
CA VAL A 68 4.26 -8.24 0.27
C VAL A 68 5.16 -9.40 0.67
N ASN A 69 5.92 -9.24 1.74
CA ASN A 69 6.79 -10.26 2.30
C ASN A 69 6.46 -10.46 3.78
N HIS A 70 5.99 -11.66 4.13
CA HIS A 70 5.63 -11.99 5.52
C HIS A 70 6.90 -12.38 6.28
N ILE A 71 7.19 -11.66 7.36
CA ILE A 71 8.30 -11.92 8.26
C ILE A 71 7.70 -12.50 9.55
N SER A 72 7.70 -13.83 9.60
CA SER A 72 7.41 -14.59 10.81
C SER A 72 8.70 -14.75 11.61
N GLU A 73 8.69 -14.32 12.87
CA GLU A 73 9.72 -14.61 13.87
C GLU A 73 9.23 -15.75 14.77
#